data_AF-A0A099EVG2-F1
#
_entry.id   AF-A0A099EVG2-F1
#
_cell.length_a   1.000
_cell.length_b   1.000
_cell.length_c   1.000
_cell.angle_alpha   90.00
_cell.angle_beta   90.00
_cell.angle_gamma   90.00
#
_symmetry.space_group_name_H-M   'P 1'
#
loop_
_entity.id
_entity.type
_entity.pdbx_description
1 polymer ?
#
loop_
_entity_poly.entity_id
_entity_poly.type
_entity_poly.pdbx_seq_one_letter_code
_entity_poly.pdbx_strand_id
1 'polypeptide(L)'
;MSAHVDIDQVFREDSANPPSERTLPWEETRDGITVVVEPKPHWADDMRAFRLEAPEYCRYADWTANGGHARFYGHIDTSGDDVMMSARAMIAREIADGLWD
;
A
#
# COMPACT_ATOMS: atom_id res chain seq x y z
N MET A 1 -2.27 30.50 -8.42
CA MET A 1 -1.29 29.96 -7.45
C MET A 1 -1.45 28.46 -7.56
N SER A 2 -0.51 27.78 -8.23
CA SER A 2 -0.56 26.30 -8.29
C SER A 2 -0.43 25.81 -6.85
N ALA A 3 -1.44 25.08 -6.38
CA ALA A 3 -1.34 24.42 -5.10
C ALA A 3 -0.22 23.40 -5.25
N HIS A 4 0.84 23.52 -4.47
CA HIS A 4 1.91 22.53 -4.48
C HIS A 4 1.32 21.23 -3.97
N VAL A 5 0.98 20.30 -4.87
CA VAL A 5 0.46 18.98 -4.52
C VAL A 5 1.51 18.29 -3.65
N ASP A 6 1.12 17.97 -2.41
CA ASP A 6 1.96 17.27 -1.46
C ASP A 6 1.66 15.76 -1.53
N ILE A 7 2.71 14.94 -1.57
CA ILE A 7 2.59 13.48 -1.61
C ILE A 7 1.75 12.99 -0.43
N ASP A 8 1.96 13.56 0.77
CA ASP A 8 1.21 13.14 1.95
C ASP A 8 -0.26 13.55 1.88
N GLN A 9 -0.59 14.61 1.14
CA GLN A 9 -1.98 14.96 0.85
C GLN A 9 -2.62 13.94 -0.10
N VAL A 10 -1.92 13.53 -1.16
CA VAL A 10 -2.41 12.52 -2.13
C VAL A 10 -2.74 11.20 -1.42
N PHE A 11 -1.82 10.68 -0.59
CA PHE A 11 -2.07 9.45 0.17
C PHE A 11 -3.21 9.60 1.18
N ARG A 12 -3.35 10.78 1.81
CA ARG A 12 -4.44 11.05 2.76
C ARG A 12 -5.79 11.05 2.06
N GLU A 13 -5.89 11.69 0.90
CA GLU A 13 -7.10 11.73 0.08
C GLU A 13 -7.49 10.32 -0.40
N ASP A 14 -6.54 9.52 -0.89
CA ASP A 14 -6.80 8.13 -1.28
C ASP A 14 -7.29 7.29 -0.08
N SER A 15 -6.70 7.50 1.10
CA SER A 15 -7.07 6.77 2.33
C SER A 15 -8.50 7.03 2.82
N ALA A 16 -9.13 8.13 2.38
CA ALA A 16 -10.53 8.43 2.71
C ALA A 16 -11.51 7.47 2.01
N ASN A 17 -11.07 6.80 0.94
CA ASN A 17 -11.82 5.78 0.24
C ASN A 17 -11.83 4.45 1.03
N PRO A 18 -12.88 3.62 0.88
CA PRO A 18 -12.87 2.27 1.42
C PRO A 18 -11.76 1.44 0.77
N PRO A 19 -11.22 0.40 1.44
CA PRO A 19 -10.08 -0.39 0.95
C PRO A 19 -10.20 -0.91 -0.50
N SER A 20 -11.42 -1.23 -0.96
CA SER A 20 -11.67 -1.72 -2.32
C SER A 20 -11.58 -0.64 -3.41
N GLU A 21 -11.61 0.64 -3.03
CA GLU A 21 -11.57 1.80 -3.93
C GLU A 21 -10.22 2.53 -3.86
N ARG A 22 -9.35 2.15 -2.92
CA ARG A 22 -8.01 2.73 -2.78
C ARG A 22 -7.13 2.33 -3.96
N THR A 23 -6.34 3.28 -4.41
CA THR A 23 -5.43 3.13 -5.55
C THR A 23 -3.96 3.22 -5.14
N LEU A 24 -3.68 3.67 -3.92
CA LEU A 24 -2.34 3.73 -3.34
C LEU A 24 -2.20 2.73 -2.19
N PRO A 25 -0.97 2.24 -1.91
CA PRO A 25 -0.76 1.36 -0.78
C PRO A 25 -0.96 2.07 0.55
N TRP A 26 -1.41 1.33 1.56
CA TRP A 26 -1.61 1.85 2.91
C TRP A 26 -1.12 0.89 3.98
N GLU A 27 -0.79 1.43 5.14
CA GLU A 27 -0.40 0.65 6.31
C GLU A 27 -1.60 0.17 7.12
N GLU A 28 -1.52 -1.05 7.62
CA GLU A 28 -2.39 -1.56 8.69
C GLU A 28 -1.54 -2.21 9.76
N THR A 29 -1.94 -2.01 11.02
CA THR A 29 -1.31 -2.67 12.17
C THR A 29 -2.35 -3.46 12.94
N ARG A 30 -2.11 -4.77 13.12
CA ARG A 30 -2.94 -5.68 13.93
C ARG A 30 -2.04 -6.66 14.65
N ASP A 31 -2.33 -6.92 15.93
CA ASP A 31 -1.60 -7.88 16.77
C ASP A 31 -0.08 -7.68 16.81
N GLY A 32 0.37 -6.42 16.74
CA GLY A 32 1.80 -6.06 16.74
C GLY A 32 2.51 -6.32 15.41
N ILE A 33 1.79 -6.70 14.35
CA ILE A 33 2.31 -6.83 12.99
C ILE A 33 1.81 -5.64 12.18
N THR A 34 2.73 -4.96 11.50
CA THR A 34 2.42 -3.94 10.50
C THR A 34 2.61 -4.50 9.11
N VAL A 35 1.62 -4.26 8.25
CA VAL A 35 1.64 -4.62 6.83
C VAL A 35 1.37 -3.40 5.97
N VAL A 36 1.89 -3.39 4.76
CA VAL A 36 1.48 -2.49 3.69
C VAL A 36 0.59 -3.28 2.73
N VAL A 37 -0.65 -2.84 2.58
CA VAL A 37 -1.61 -3.42 1.65
C VAL A 37 -1.40 -2.78 0.30
N GLU A 38 -1.09 -3.59 -0.70
CA GLU A 38 -0.94 -3.18 -2.08
C GLU A 38 -2.29 -3.35 -2.81
N PRO A 39 -2.94 -2.25 -3.25
CA PRO A 39 -4.12 -2.36 -4.10
C PRO A 39 -3.74 -3.06 -5.40
N LYS A 40 -4.61 -3.96 -5.85
CA LYS A 40 -4.37 -4.74 -7.07
C LYS A 40 -5.36 -4.35 -8.17
N PRO A 41 -4.97 -4.54 -9.44
CA PRO A 41 -5.89 -4.39 -10.56
C PRO A 41 -7.15 -5.25 -10.38
N HIS A 42 -8.27 -4.82 -10.96
CA HIS A 42 -9.58 -5.48 -10.87
C HIS A 42 -9.62 -6.96 -11.31
N TRP A 43 -8.58 -7.44 -12.01
CA TRP A 43 -8.47 -8.84 -12.46
C TRP A 43 -7.76 -9.75 -11.44
N ALA A 44 -7.14 -9.20 -10.40
CA ALA A 44 -6.56 -9.99 -9.33
C ALA A 44 -7.65 -10.47 -8.37
N ASP A 45 -7.58 -11.74 -7.96
CA ASP A 45 -8.55 -12.34 -7.04
C ASP A 45 -8.58 -11.66 -5.65
N ASP A 46 -7.44 -11.13 -5.21
CA ASP A 46 -7.30 -10.45 -3.92
C ASP A 46 -6.11 -9.48 -3.91
N MET A 47 -6.14 -8.54 -2.98
CA MET A 47 -5.01 -7.66 -2.64
C MET A 47 -3.95 -8.44 -1.86
N ARG A 48 -2.74 -7.86 -1.78
CA ARG A 48 -1.63 -8.44 -1.01
C ARG A 48 -1.29 -7.53 0.16
N ALA A 49 -1.06 -8.13 1.32
CA ALA A 49 -0.54 -7.45 2.49
C ALA A 49 0.91 -7.89 2.72
N PHE A 50 1.85 -6.99 2.54
CA PHE A 50 3.29 -7.24 2.73
C PHE A 50 3.71 -6.83 4.12
N ARG A 51 4.47 -7.66 4.83
CA ARG A 51 5.02 -7.26 6.14
C ARG A 51 5.95 -6.08 5.97
N LEU A 52 5.84 -5.09 6.85
CA LEU A 52 6.59 -3.84 6.74
C LEU A 52 8.10 -4.08 6.59
N GLU A 53 8.68 -4.86 7.52
CA GLU A 53 10.14 -5.03 7.65
C GLU A 53 10.65 -6.42 7.20
N ALA A 54 9.82 -7.23 6.54
CA ALA A 54 10.20 -8.57 6.09
C ALA A 54 9.72 -8.83 4.66
N PRO A 55 10.50 -9.57 3.83
CA PRO A 55 10.10 -9.93 2.47
C PRO A 55 9.08 -11.07 2.51
N GLU A 56 7.93 -10.81 3.12
CA GLU A 56 6.84 -11.74 3.35
C GLU A 56 5.51 -11.07 3.00
N TYR A 57 4.59 -11.83 2.42
CA TYR A 57 3.24 -11.33 2.13
C TYR A 57 2.18 -12.38 2.43
N CYS A 58 0.96 -11.92 2.68
CA CYS A 58 -0.23 -12.76 2.71
C CYS A 58 -1.32 -12.16 1.81
N ARG A 59 -2.41 -12.89 1.66
CA ARG A 59 -3.63 -12.40 1.00
C ARG A 59 -4.33 -11.41 1.92
N TYR A 60 -4.87 -10.32 1.39
CA TYR A 60 -5.56 -9.33 2.22
C TYR A 60 -6.81 -9.90 2.89
N ALA A 61 -7.52 -10.84 2.25
CA ALA A 61 -8.60 -11.57 2.90
C ALA A 61 -8.13 -12.38 4.12
N ASP A 62 -6.91 -12.95 4.07
CA ASP A 62 -6.32 -13.69 5.20
C ASP A 62 -5.86 -12.74 6.31
N TRP A 63 -5.23 -11.62 5.95
CA TRP A 63 -4.89 -10.54 6.89
C TRP A 63 -6.12 -9.98 7.61
N THR A 64 -7.18 -9.68 6.88
CA THR A 64 -8.40 -9.11 7.46
C THR A 64 -9.11 -10.07 8.40
N ALA A 65 -9.06 -11.38 8.13
CA ALA A 65 -9.66 -12.42 8.98
C ALA A 65 -8.79 -12.78 10.19
N ASN A 66 -7.47 -12.84 10.05
CA ASN A 66 -6.57 -13.46 11.02
C ASN A 66 -5.52 -12.52 11.64
N GLY A 67 -5.39 -11.28 11.16
CA GLY A 67 -4.43 -10.30 11.69
C GLY A 67 -3.01 -10.87 11.74
N GLY A 68 -2.35 -10.74 12.89
CA GLY A 68 -0.99 -11.25 13.09
C GLY A 68 -0.84 -12.77 12.94
N HIS A 69 -1.94 -13.52 12.90
CA HIS A 69 -1.97 -14.97 12.69
C HIS A 69 -2.18 -15.36 11.21
N ALA A 70 -2.26 -14.40 10.29
CA ALA A 70 -2.34 -14.68 8.86
C ALA A 70 -1.13 -15.49 8.38
N ARG A 71 -1.34 -16.30 7.34
CA ARG A 71 -0.29 -17.13 6.77
C ARG A 71 0.54 -16.32 5.79
N PHE A 72 1.71 -15.91 6.23
CA PHE A 72 2.70 -15.24 5.41
C PHE A 72 3.51 -16.23 4.56
N TYR A 73 3.86 -15.80 3.35
CA TYR A 73 4.70 -16.50 2.39
C TYR A 73 5.89 -15.60 2.03
N GLY A 74 7.08 -16.19 1.88
CA GLY A 74 8.24 -15.44 1.41
C GLY A 74 8.01 -14.84 0.02
N HIS A 75 8.42 -13.59 -0.16
CA HIS A 75 8.57 -12.92 -1.44
C HIS A 75 10.06 -12.82 -1.76
N ILE A 76 10.42 -12.81 -3.04
CA ILE A 76 11.83 -12.89 -3.44
C ILE A 76 12.66 -11.72 -2.87
N ASP A 77 12.13 -10.48 -2.94
CA ASP A 77 12.80 -9.26 -2.47
C ASP A 77 11.82 -8.09 -2.22
N THR A 78 10.60 -8.33 -1.72
CA THR A 78 9.64 -7.21 -1.53
C THR A 78 9.00 -7.26 -0.16
N SER A 79 9.34 -6.25 0.63
CA SER A 79 8.71 -5.91 1.90
C SER A 79 7.64 -4.83 1.71
N GLY A 80 6.91 -4.53 2.77
CA GLY A 80 5.95 -3.42 2.79
C GLY A 80 6.63 -2.07 2.62
N ASP A 81 7.82 -1.87 3.20
CA ASP A 81 8.62 -0.66 2.99
C ASP A 81 8.95 -0.45 1.51
N ASP A 82 9.34 -1.50 0.80
CA ASP A 82 9.64 -1.42 -0.64
C ASP A 82 8.40 -1.00 -1.45
N VAL A 83 7.23 -1.56 -1.11
CA VAL A 83 5.95 -1.21 -1.75
C VAL A 83 5.61 0.27 -1.51
N MET A 84 5.69 0.72 -0.26
CA MET A 84 5.38 2.09 0.12
C MET A 84 6.36 3.08 -0.53
N MET A 85 7.67 2.79 -0.48
CA MET A 85 8.71 3.61 -1.11
C MET A 85 8.51 3.72 -2.62
N SER A 86 8.20 2.61 -3.30
CA SER A 86 7.96 2.62 -4.74
C SER A 86 6.75 3.49 -5.12
N ALA A 87 5.65 3.39 -4.38
CA ALA A 87 4.46 4.20 -4.64
C ALA A 87 4.72 5.70 -4.38
N ARG A 88 5.40 6.04 -3.28
CA ARG A 88 5.77 7.43 -2.98
C ARG A 88 6.71 8.00 -4.04
N ALA A 89 7.68 7.22 -4.53
CA ALA A 89 8.57 7.64 -5.60
C ALA A 89 7.84 7.87 -6.94
N MET A 90 6.84 7.04 -7.24
CA MET A 90 5.99 7.21 -8.42
C MET A 90 5.23 8.54 -8.37
N ILE A 91 4.51 8.82 -7.28
CA ILE A 91 3.76 10.07 -7.11
C ILE A 91 4.68 11.28 -7.12
N ALA A 92 5.84 11.21 -6.43
CA ALA A 92 6.84 12.28 -6.46
C ALA A 92 7.27 12.64 -7.88
N ARG A 93 7.47 11.62 -8.72
CA ARG A 93 7.85 11.81 -10.12
C ARG A 93 6.72 12.43 -10.94
N GLU A 94 5.50 11.95 -10.80
CA GLU A 94 4.36 12.49 -11.54
C GLU A 94 4.09 13.97 -11.18
N ILE A 95 4.25 14.34 -9.90
CA ILE A 95 4.17 15.74 -9.46
C ILE A 95 5.29 16.57 -10.10
N ALA A 96 6.53 16.06 -10.10
CA ALA A 96 7.66 16.75 -10.74
C ALA A 96 7.51 16.90 -12.25
N ASP A 97 6.85 15.94 -12.90
CA ASP A 97 6.51 15.95 -14.33
C ASP A 97 5.29 16.85 -14.63
N GLY A 98 4.64 17.43 -13.60
CA GLY A 98 3.50 18.34 -13.75
C GLY A 98 2.21 17.63 -14.17
N LEU A 99 2.05 16.36 -13.82
CA LEU A 99 0.86 15.56 -14.15
C LEU A 99 -0.29 15.74 -13.14
N TRP A 100 -0.08 16.56 -12.11
CA TRP A 100 -1.01 16.84 -11.02
C TRP A 100 -1.30 18.36 -11.01
N ASP A 101 -2.56 18.74 -11.22
CA ASP A 101 -3.04 20.14 -11.38
C ASP A 101 -3.60 20.76 -10.07
#